data_AF-C0E6U6-F1
#
_entry.id   AF-C0E6U6-F1
#
_cell.length_a   1.000
_cell.length_b   1.000
_cell.length_c   1.000
_cell.angle_alpha   90.00
_cell.angle_beta   90.00
_cell.angle_gamma   90.00
#
_symmetry.space_group_name_H-M   'P 1'
#
loop_
_entity.id
_entity.type
_entity.pdbx_description
1 polymer ?
#
loop_
_entity_poly.entity_id
_entity_poly.type
_entity_poly.pdbx_seq_one_letter_code
_entity_poly.pdbx_strand_id
1 'polypeptide(L)'
;MTRTKLVTTCATTLFVALSLVACDQGSGSSFARKSTTTSSQQSPVDDGTSSNGEENELPDDADTGDTGDATGQPAPALSAVDINAARTALGSLPTRGFSPNVPKYDRNEFGKPWSDDVTVDGGHNGCDTRNDILARDLTDVEFKPAKRNCIVTKGKLNDPYTNTTIEFKRGRKSSDLIPIDHVVALGDAWYSGAYQWDADRRRNFANDPINLQATNRESNTQKSAKNAAEWLPPNTAYQCEYVGRQITIKSTYGLSVTPAEKNAMEKVLATCS
;
A
#
# COMPACT_ATOMS: atom_id res chain seq x y z
N MET A 1 22.49 64.18 36.09
CA MET A 1 21.96 64.72 34.82
C MET A 1 21.43 63.58 33.98
N THR A 2 20.13 63.31 34.01
CA THR A 2 19.43 62.66 32.89
C THR A 2 17.95 62.99 33.01
N ARG A 3 17.45 63.81 32.08
CA ARG A 3 16.08 64.32 32.05
C ARG A 3 15.15 63.29 31.39
N THR A 4 14.07 62.97 32.07
CA THR A 4 12.88 62.29 31.59
C THR A 4 12.24 63.06 30.43
N LYS A 5 11.84 62.37 29.35
CA LYS A 5 10.89 62.89 28.36
C LYS A 5 9.77 61.88 28.15
N LEU A 6 8.57 62.26 28.60
CA LEU A 6 7.28 61.69 28.23
C LEU A 6 6.96 62.08 26.78
N VAL A 7 6.45 61.15 25.97
CA VAL A 7 5.81 61.45 24.69
C VAL A 7 4.42 60.82 24.70
N THR A 8 3.41 61.68 24.55
CA THR A 8 1.99 61.40 24.44
C THR A 8 1.54 61.76 23.03
N THR A 9 0.79 60.90 22.34
CA THR A 9 -0.25 61.26 21.32
C THR A 9 -0.87 59.96 20.79
N CYS A 10 -2.13 59.66 21.10
CA CYS A 10 -3.40 60.06 20.45
C CYS A 10 -3.93 58.96 19.51
N ALA A 11 -4.85 58.16 20.06
CA ALA A 11 -5.70 57.22 19.33
C ALA A 11 -6.85 57.99 18.66
N THR A 12 -7.15 57.66 17.40
CA THR A 12 -8.35 58.09 16.69
C THR A 12 -9.22 56.88 16.40
N THR A 13 -10.26 56.71 17.22
CA THR A 13 -11.41 55.83 16.98
C THR A 13 -12.42 56.56 16.10
N LEU A 14 -12.84 55.93 15.00
CA LEU A 14 -13.96 56.39 14.17
C LEU A 14 -15.20 55.55 14.49
N PHE A 15 -16.31 56.22 14.82
CA PHE A 15 -17.61 55.65 15.16
C PHE A 15 -18.66 56.07 14.11
N VAL A 16 -19.78 55.32 14.08
CA VAL A 16 -21.11 55.62 13.48
C VAL A 16 -21.22 55.28 11.98
N ALA A 17 -22.25 54.62 11.42
CA ALA A 17 -23.67 54.56 11.78
C ALA A 17 -24.34 53.20 11.45
N LEU A 18 -25.31 52.84 12.28
CA LEU A 18 -26.29 51.77 12.09
C LEU A 18 -27.59 52.39 11.54
N SER A 19 -28.13 51.86 10.44
CA SER A 19 -29.51 52.13 10.01
C SER A 19 -30.19 50.82 9.62
N LEU A 20 -31.24 50.47 10.37
CA LEU A 20 -32.23 49.44 10.07
C LEU A 20 -33.41 50.07 9.30
N VAL A 21 -34.04 49.32 8.39
CA VAL A 21 -35.48 48.96 8.36
C VAL A 21 -36.00 48.67 6.93
N ALA A 22 -36.54 47.45 6.82
CA ALA A 22 -37.68 46.89 6.06
C ALA A 22 -37.74 46.77 4.52
N CYS A 23 -38.24 45.58 4.15
CA CYS A 23 -38.66 45.07 2.84
C CYS A 23 -39.90 45.78 2.25
N ASP A 24 -40.09 45.77 0.93
CA ASP A 24 -41.00 44.83 0.24
C ASP A 24 -41.16 45.13 -1.28
N GLN A 25 -41.38 44.04 -2.05
CA GLN A 25 -41.76 43.80 -3.46
C GLN A 25 -41.29 44.69 -4.63
N GLY A 26 -40.78 44.00 -5.67
CA GLY A 26 -41.32 44.16 -7.03
C GLY A 26 -40.33 44.27 -8.19
N SER A 27 -40.42 43.28 -9.10
CA SER A 27 -40.11 43.35 -10.54
C SER A 27 -38.69 43.00 -11.03
N GLY A 28 -38.57 41.75 -11.50
CA GLY A 28 -37.99 41.34 -12.78
C GLY A 28 -36.71 41.99 -13.29
N SER A 29 -35.61 41.21 -13.30
CA SER A 29 -34.79 41.03 -14.50
C SER A 29 -33.77 39.91 -14.30
N SER A 30 -33.75 39.00 -15.28
CA SER A 30 -32.81 37.91 -15.43
C SER A 30 -31.36 38.42 -15.48
N PHE A 31 -30.54 38.00 -14.52
CA PHE A 31 -29.09 38.02 -14.67
C PHE A 31 -28.51 36.67 -14.22
N ALA A 32 -27.89 35.99 -15.18
CA ALA A 32 -27.20 34.72 -15.00
C ALA A 32 -26.10 34.87 -13.94
N ARG A 33 -26.17 34.05 -12.88
CA ARG A 33 -25.08 33.89 -11.92
C ARG A 33 -23.93 33.15 -12.59
N LYS A 34 -22.79 33.83 -12.69
CA LYS A 34 -21.48 33.21 -12.90
C LYS A 34 -21.08 32.59 -11.56
N SER A 35 -21.18 31.27 -11.43
CA SER A 35 -20.72 30.55 -10.25
C SER A 35 -19.19 30.59 -10.20
N THR A 36 -18.66 31.24 -9.17
CA THR A 36 -17.26 31.15 -8.78
C THR A 36 -17.07 29.84 -8.02
N THR A 37 -16.41 28.86 -8.64
CA THR A 37 -16.00 27.62 -7.99
C THR A 37 -14.70 27.87 -7.23
N THR A 38 -14.75 27.72 -5.91
CA THR A 38 -13.61 27.62 -4.99
C THR A 38 -12.77 26.39 -5.36
N SER A 39 -11.49 26.62 -5.67
CA SER A 39 -10.52 25.57 -6.01
C SER A 39 -10.06 24.85 -4.74
N SER A 40 -10.57 23.63 -4.54
CA SER A 40 -9.96 22.62 -3.66
C SER A 40 -8.75 22.03 -4.39
N GLN A 41 -7.55 22.22 -3.84
CA GLN A 41 -6.33 21.62 -4.37
C GLN A 41 -6.40 20.10 -4.24
N GLN A 42 -6.70 19.48 -5.37
CA GLN A 42 -6.75 18.04 -5.56
C GLN A 42 -5.45 17.66 -6.26
N SER A 43 -4.78 16.63 -5.76
CA SER A 43 -3.67 15.98 -6.48
C SER A 43 -4.17 15.58 -7.87
N PRO A 44 -3.34 15.72 -8.92
CA PRO A 44 -3.74 15.25 -10.24
C PRO A 44 -3.94 13.74 -10.19
N VAL A 45 -5.19 13.33 -10.38
CA VAL A 45 -5.53 11.99 -10.88
C VAL A 45 -5.09 11.98 -12.34
N ASP A 46 -3.83 11.59 -12.56
CA ASP A 46 -3.40 11.20 -13.89
C ASP A 46 -4.08 9.87 -14.22
N ASP A 47 -5.05 9.96 -15.12
CA ASP A 47 -5.54 8.88 -15.98
C ASP A 47 -4.39 8.52 -16.95
N GLY A 48 -3.29 8.05 -16.34
CA GLY A 48 -2.19 7.47 -17.04
C GLY A 48 -2.74 6.20 -17.65
N THR A 49 -2.95 6.24 -18.97
CA THR A 49 -2.76 5.09 -19.84
C THR A 49 -1.38 4.53 -19.55
N SER A 50 -1.28 3.80 -18.45
CA SER A 50 -0.25 2.84 -18.22
C SER A 50 -0.46 1.87 -19.35
N SER A 51 0.52 1.76 -20.23
CA SER A 51 0.65 0.51 -20.97
C SER A 51 0.49 -0.56 -19.92
N ASN A 52 -0.64 -1.27 -19.97
CA ASN A 52 -0.77 -2.55 -19.33
C ASN A 52 0.37 -3.34 -19.94
N GLY A 53 1.54 -3.29 -19.29
CA GLY A 53 2.42 -4.43 -19.27
C GLY A 53 1.51 -5.49 -18.69
N GLU A 54 0.96 -6.30 -19.59
CA GLU A 54 0.54 -7.65 -19.28
C GLU A 54 1.42 -8.12 -18.13
N GLU A 55 0.79 -8.58 -17.04
CA GLU A 55 1.47 -9.45 -16.08
C GLU A 55 2.16 -10.50 -16.94
N ASN A 56 3.43 -10.28 -17.25
CA ASN A 56 4.11 -11.06 -18.27
C ASN A 56 4.42 -12.35 -17.55
N GLU A 57 3.49 -13.28 -17.71
CA GLU A 57 3.49 -14.60 -17.12
C GLU A 57 4.85 -15.23 -17.37
N LEU A 58 5.63 -15.40 -16.30
CA LEU A 58 6.60 -16.48 -16.32
C LEU A 58 5.78 -17.77 -16.45
N PRO A 59 6.14 -18.69 -17.35
CA PRO A 59 5.50 -19.99 -17.37
C PRO A 59 5.59 -20.58 -15.96
N ASP A 60 4.48 -21.13 -15.48
CA ASP A 60 4.29 -21.80 -14.17
C ASP A 60 5.32 -22.93 -13.85
N ASP A 61 6.30 -23.15 -14.73
CA ASP A 61 7.30 -24.23 -14.72
C ASP A 61 8.74 -23.70 -14.96
N ALA A 62 9.09 -22.49 -14.52
CA ALA A 62 10.49 -22.04 -14.54
C ALA A 62 11.31 -22.80 -13.49
N ASP A 63 11.65 -24.05 -13.81
CA ASP A 63 12.53 -24.97 -13.10
C ASP A 63 13.92 -24.36 -12.97
N THR A 64 14.21 -23.71 -11.84
CA THR A 64 15.60 -23.40 -11.46
C THR A 64 16.23 -24.69 -10.99
N GLY A 65 16.79 -25.44 -11.94
CA GLY A 65 17.51 -26.67 -11.68
C GLY A 65 18.69 -26.44 -10.75
N ASP A 66 18.48 -26.67 -9.45
CA ASP A 66 19.54 -26.84 -8.47
C ASP A 66 19.42 -28.21 -7.81
N THR A 67 20.53 -28.96 -7.87
CA THR A 67 20.66 -30.39 -7.54
C THR A 67 20.82 -30.65 -6.04
N GLY A 68 20.27 -29.79 -5.18
CA GLY A 68 20.28 -29.94 -3.73
C GLY A 68 19.20 -30.89 -3.20
N ASP A 69 19.59 -31.78 -2.29
CA ASP A 69 18.76 -32.80 -1.62
C ASP A 69 17.78 -32.22 -0.56
N ALA A 70 17.69 -30.88 -0.44
CA ALA A 70 16.77 -30.24 0.50
C ALA A 70 15.34 -30.21 -0.06
N THR A 71 14.32 -30.54 0.72
CA THR A 71 12.93 -30.24 0.31
C THR A 71 12.72 -28.73 0.29
N GLY A 72 12.01 -28.22 -0.71
CA GLY A 72 11.54 -26.83 -0.73
C GLY A 72 10.72 -26.54 0.51
N GLN A 73 11.16 -25.59 1.32
CA GLN A 73 10.47 -25.24 2.56
C GLN A 73 9.61 -24.00 2.31
N PRO A 74 8.30 -24.04 2.62
CA PRO A 74 7.42 -22.88 2.47
C PRO A 74 7.95 -21.66 3.20
N ALA A 75 7.52 -20.48 2.75
CA ALA A 75 7.78 -19.24 3.47
C ALA A 75 7.30 -19.36 4.94
N PRO A 76 8.03 -18.79 5.91
CA PRO A 76 7.65 -18.90 7.32
C PRO A 76 6.29 -18.25 7.55
N ALA A 77 5.52 -18.85 8.47
CA ALA A 77 4.27 -18.27 8.94
C ALA A 77 4.50 -16.89 9.54
N LEU A 78 3.60 -15.95 9.24
CA LEU A 78 3.68 -14.60 9.79
C LEU A 78 3.24 -14.62 11.26
N SER A 79 3.99 -13.89 12.09
CA SER A 79 3.57 -13.61 13.46
C SER A 79 2.44 -12.58 13.44
N ALA A 80 1.50 -12.72 14.38
CA ALA A 80 0.45 -11.72 14.57
C ALA A 80 1.07 -10.34 14.85
N VAL A 81 0.44 -9.30 14.32
CA VAL A 81 0.89 -7.93 14.52
C VAL A 81 0.76 -7.51 16.00
N ASP A 82 1.84 -6.96 16.56
CA ASP A 82 1.78 -6.21 17.81
C ASP A 82 1.29 -4.78 17.51
N ILE A 83 0.04 -4.49 17.89
CA ILE A 83 -0.61 -3.20 17.66
C ILE A 83 0.09 -2.05 18.38
N ASN A 84 0.65 -2.28 19.57
CA ASN A 84 1.37 -1.22 20.30
C ASN A 84 2.71 -0.92 19.64
N ALA A 85 3.44 -1.96 19.23
CA ALA A 85 4.66 -1.78 18.44
C ALA A 85 4.36 -1.05 17.13
N ALA A 86 3.28 -1.39 16.44
CA ALA A 86 2.84 -0.70 15.22
C ALA A 86 2.52 0.79 15.47
N ARG A 87 1.82 1.13 16.57
CA ARG A 87 1.58 2.54 16.94
C ARG A 87 2.90 3.31 17.16
N THR A 88 3.84 2.72 17.90
CA THR A 88 5.16 3.33 18.13
C THR A 88 5.95 3.50 16.83
N ALA A 89 5.96 2.48 15.97
CA ALA A 89 6.63 2.53 14.68
C ALA A 89 6.02 3.61 13.76
N LEU A 90 4.69 3.71 13.67
CA LEU A 90 4.00 4.74 12.89
C LEU A 90 4.34 6.16 13.33
N GLY A 91 4.49 6.37 14.65
CA GLY A 91 4.96 7.64 15.21
C GLY A 91 6.35 8.05 14.69
N SER A 92 7.20 7.07 14.38
CA SER A 92 8.60 7.26 13.97
C SER A 92 8.80 7.27 12.44
N LEU A 93 7.79 6.85 11.65
CA LEU A 93 7.90 6.86 10.20
C LEU A 93 8.00 8.29 9.64
N PRO A 94 8.94 8.56 8.71
CA PRO A 94 9.01 9.85 8.05
C PRO A 94 7.71 10.14 7.30
N THR A 95 7.16 11.34 7.46
CA THR A 95 5.99 11.77 6.71
C THR A 95 6.42 12.63 5.52
N ARG A 96 6.11 12.19 4.30
CA ARG A 96 6.49 12.90 3.06
C ARG A 96 5.29 13.00 2.12
N GLY A 97 5.11 14.18 1.53
CA GLY A 97 4.14 14.36 0.45
C GLY A 97 4.71 13.95 -0.91
N PHE A 98 3.94 14.24 -1.96
CA PHE A 98 4.39 14.10 -3.34
C PHE A 98 5.70 14.89 -3.58
N SER A 99 6.61 14.29 -4.35
CA SER A 99 7.85 14.94 -4.79
C SER A 99 7.98 14.80 -6.31
N PRO A 100 8.12 15.93 -7.05
CA PRO A 100 8.23 15.90 -8.51
C PRO A 100 9.55 15.31 -9.00
N ASN A 101 10.53 15.13 -8.11
CA ASN A 101 11.86 14.61 -8.45
C ASN A 101 11.95 13.07 -8.32
N VAL A 102 10.85 12.40 -8.00
CA VAL A 102 10.81 10.93 -7.99
C VAL A 102 10.64 10.45 -9.43
N PRO A 103 11.53 9.58 -9.95
CA PRO A 103 11.36 9.01 -11.28
C PRO A 103 10.02 8.29 -11.41
N LYS A 104 9.51 8.17 -12.64
CA LYS A 104 8.33 7.35 -12.91
C LYS A 104 8.60 5.90 -12.47
N TYR A 105 7.64 5.31 -11.78
CA TYR A 105 7.70 3.90 -11.38
C TYR A 105 7.75 2.96 -12.60
N ASP A 106 8.67 1.99 -12.56
CA ASP A 106 8.72 0.82 -13.43
C ASP A 106 8.86 -0.43 -12.54
N ARG A 107 8.02 -1.44 -12.78
CA ARG A 107 8.03 -2.70 -12.02
C ARG A 107 9.33 -3.47 -12.19
N ASN A 108 9.97 -3.36 -13.36
CA ASN A 108 11.21 -4.09 -13.67
C ASN A 108 12.39 -3.67 -12.78
N GLU A 109 12.31 -2.50 -12.15
CA GLU A 109 13.29 -2.02 -11.18
C GLU A 109 13.37 -2.88 -9.91
N PHE A 110 12.34 -3.71 -9.65
CA PHE A 110 12.31 -4.68 -8.55
C PHE A 110 12.86 -6.06 -8.94
N GLY A 111 13.39 -6.20 -10.16
CA GLY A 111 14.00 -7.43 -10.65
C GLY A 111 12.97 -8.47 -11.12
N LYS A 112 13.44 -9.71 -11.27
CA LYS A 112 12.61 -10.82 -11.74
C LYS A 112 11.48 -11.09 -10.72
N PRO A 113 10.21 -11.16 -11.14
CA PRO A 113 9.12 -11.57 -10.26
C PRO A 113 9.35 -12.98 -9.70
N TRP A 114 9.05 -13.17 -8.42
CA TRP A 114 9.10 -14.46 -7.74
C TRP A 114 10.49 -15.11 -7.79
N SER A 115 11.51 -14.30 -7.49
CA SER A 115 12.90 -14.74 -7.54
C SER A 115 13.28 -15.47 -6.26
N ASP A 116 13.78 -16.70 -6.41
CA ASP A 116 14.45 -17.43 -5.32
C ASP A 116 15.85 -16.86 -5.02
N ASP A 117 16.44 -16.10 -5.94
CA ASP A 117 17.75 -15.44 -5.78
C ASP A 117 17.62 -14.18 -4.89
N VAL A 118 17.28 -14.36 -3.62
CA VAL A 118 17.09 -13.30 -2.61
C VAL A 118 17.62 -13.73 -1.26
N THR A 119 17.97 -12.76 -0.41
CA THR A 119 18.56 -13.02 0.92
C THR A 119 17.56 -12.88 2.06
N VAL A 120 16.28 -12.69 1.76
CA VAL A 120 15.17 -12.66 2.73
C VAL A 120 14.66 -14.08 2.97
N ASP A 121 13.75 -14.23 3.94
CA ASP A 121 13.17 -15.52 4.27
C ASP A 121 12.54 -16.19 3.02
N GLY A 122 12.75 -17.49 2.87
CA GLY A 122 12.31 -18.25 1.70
C GLY A 122 13.23 -18.13 0.48
N GLY A 123 14.28 -17.31 0.51
CA GLY A 123 15.28 -17.27 -0.55
C GLY A 123 16.25 -18.45 -0.54
N HIS A 124 16.77 -18.78 -1.71
CA HIS A 124 17.71 -19.87 -1.99
C HIS A 124 17.26 -21.23 -1.45
N ASN A 125 15.94 -21.48 -1.41
CA ASN A 125 15.38 -22.77 -0.98
C ASN A 125 15.13 -23.73 -2.16
N GLY A 126 15.28 -23.26 -3.41
CA GLY A 126 15.04 -24.00 -4.64
C GLY A 126 13.61 -23.93 -5.17
N CYS A 127 12.74 -23.13 -4.55
CA CYS A 127 11.38 -22.85 -4.99
C CYS A 127 11.25 -21.37 -5.37
N ASP A 128 10.37 -21.05 -6.33
CA ASP A 128 10.04 -19.64 -6.54
C ASP A 128 9.19 -19.10 -5.38
N THR A 129 9.35 -17.80 -5.10
CA THR A 129 8.66 -17.13 -4.00
C THR A 129 7.14 -17.26 -4.11
N ARG A 130 6.57 -17.32 -5.32
CA ARG A 130 5.12 -17.45 -5.49
C ARG A 130 4.63 -18.77 -4.89
N ASN A 131 5.33 -19.86 -5.17
CA ASN A 131 4.99 -21.16 -4.61
C ASN A 131 5.23 -21.22 -3.10
N ASP A 132 6.25 -20.54 -2.58
CA ASP A 132 6.46 -20.46 -1.14
C ASP A 132 5.30 -19.77 -0.42
N ILE A 133 4.78 -18.69 -1.01
CA ILE A 133 3.62 -17.98 -0.45
C ILE A 133 2.34 -18.79 -0.63
N LEU A 134 2.14 -19.46 -1.76
CA LEU A 134 1.00 -20.37 -1.93
C LEU A 134 1.04 -21.52 -0.91
N ALA A 135 2.21 -22.11 -0.68
CA ALA A 135 2.36 -23.20 0.27
C ALA A 135 2.14 -22.74 1.73
N ARG A 136 2.49 -21.49 2.04
CA ARG A 136 2.25 -20.87 3.35
C ARG A 136 0.78 -20.51 3.57
N ASP A 137 0.15 -19.89 2.59
CA ASP A 137 -1.16 -19.23 2.76
C ASP A 137 -2.36 -20.13 2.42
N LEU A 138 -2.14 -21.18 1.62
CA LEU A 138 -3.19 -22.14 1.31
C LEU A 138 -3.27 -23.24 2.38
N THR A 139 -4.48 -23.73 2.57
CA THR A 139 -4.78 -24.97 3.31
C THR A 139 -5.04 -26.12 2.34
N ASP A 140 -5.06 -27.36 2.82
CA ASP A 140 -5.29 -28.55 1.99
C ASP A 140 -4.38 -28.62 0.74
N VAL A 141 -3.10 -28.25 0.91
CA VAL A 141 -2.15 -28.07 -0.19
C VAL A 141 -1.75 -29.40 -0.82
N GLU A 142 -1.81 -29.48 -2.15
CA GLU A 142 -1.21 -30.55 -2.94
C GLU A 142 -0.02 -30.00 -3.72
N PHE A 143 1.05 -30.80 -3.82
CA PHE A 143 2.25 -30.47 -4.61
C PHE A 143 2.36 -31.34 -5.85
N LYS A 144 3.02 -30.84 -6.90
CA LYS A 144 3.42 -31.64 -8.07
C LYS A 144 4.39 -32.72 -7.60
N PRO A 145 4.10 -34.01 -7.87
CA PRO A 145 5.01 -35.10 -7.50
C PRO A 145 6.42 -34.91 -8.09
N ALA A 146 7.44 -35.39 -7.37
CA ALA A 146 8.84 -35.32 -7.77
C ALA A 146 9.41 -33.90 -8.01
N LYS A 147 8.77 -32.87 -7.45
CA LYS A 147 9.22 -31.46 -7.55
C LYS A 147 9.50 -30.83 -6.18
N ARG A 148 10.10 -31.59 -5.26
CA ARG A 148 10.61 -31.12 -3.94
C ARG A 148 9.60 -30.33 -3.10
N ASN A 149 8.29 -30.50 -3.31
CA ASN A 149 7.23 -29.64 -2.74
C ASN A 149 7.35 -28.15 -3.10
N CYS A 150 7.97 -27.80 -4.23
CA CYS A 150 8.09 -26.43 -4.72
C CYS A 150 6.95 -26.00 -5.64
N ILE A 151 6.09 -26.92 -6.07
CA ILE A 151 5.10 -26.63 -7.12
C ILE A 151 3.71 -26.96 -6.60
N VAL A 152 3.03 -25.96 -6.00
CA VAL A 152 1.68 -26.09 -5.38
C VAL A 152 0.61 -26.25 -6.46
N THR A 153 0.00 -27.43 -6.61
CA THR A 153 -0.98 -27.71 -7.67
C THR A 153 -2.42 -27.50 -7.23
N LYS A 154 -2.71 -27.61 -5.93
CA LYS A 154 -4.04 -27.32 -5.36
C LYS A 154 -3.93 -26.77 -3.93
N GLY A 155 -5.02 -26.17 -3.46
CA GLY A 155 -5.21 -25.78 -2.07
C GLY A 155 -6.50 -24.97 -1.91
N LYS A 156 -6.74 -24.44 -0.72
CA LYS A 156 -7.85 -23.54 -0.42
C LYS A 156 -7.32 -22.29 0.26
N LEU A 157 -7.60 -21.14 -0.35
CA LEU A 157 -7.32 -19.84 0.22
C LEU A 157 -8.51 -19.42 1.09
N ASN A 158 -8.28 -19.13 2.36
CA ASN A 158 -9.21 -18.32 3.15
C ASN A 158 -8.75 -16.87 3.02
N ASP A 159 -9.32 -16.14 2.07
CA ASP A 159 -8.78 -14.84 1.63
C ASP A 159 -8.93 -13.80 2.74
N PRO A 160 -7.82 -13.21 3.24
CA PRO A 160 -7.89 -12.27 4.34
C PRO A 160 -8.57 -10.95 3.95
N TYR A 161 -8.51 -10.55 2.66
CA TYR A 161 -9.11 -9.31 2.18
C TYR A 161 -10.63 -9.33 2.12
N THR A 162 -11.22 -10.46 1.73
CA THR A 162 -12.68 -10.57 1.53
C THR A 162 -13.37 -11.48 2.54
N ASN A 163 -12.62 -12.26 3.34
CA ASN A 163 -13.14 -13.32 4.20
C ASN A 163 -13.92 -14.40 3.42
N THR A 164 -13.53 -14.65 2.17
CA THR A 164 -14.12 -15.69 1.32
C THR A 164 -13.15 -16.85 1.12
N THR A 165 -13.68 -18.05 0.94
CA THR A 165 -12.85 -19.22 0.59
C THR A 165 -12.80 -19.40 -0.92
N ILE A 166 -11.60 -19.56 -1.47
CA ILE A 166 -11.35 -19.75 -2.89
C ILE A 166 -10.55 -21.04 -3.10
N GLU A 167 -11.06 -21.93 -3.94
CA GLU A 167 -10.31 -23.12 -4.34
C GLU A 167 -9.22 -22.77 -5.34
N PHE A 168 -7.99 -23.14 -5.02
CA PHE A 168 -6.86 -23.06 -5.92
C PHE A 168 -6.66 -24.41 -6.62
N LYS A 169 -6.56 -24.36 -7.94
CA LYS A 169 -6.12 -25.46 -8.80
C LYS A 169 -5.28 -24.89 -9.93
N ARG A 170 -3.97 -25.15 -9.92
CA ARG A 170 -3.03 -24.63 -10.91
C ARG A 170 -3.58 -24.82 -12.34
N GLY A 171 -3.54 -23.74 -13.09
CA GLY A 171 -4.00 -23.63 -14.47
C GLY A 171 -4.85 -22.39 -14.69
N ARG A 172 -5.05 -22.03 -15.97
CA ARG A 172 -5.70 -20.81 -16.46
C ARG A 172 -7.04 -20.41 -15.83
N LYS A 173 -7.75 -21.34 -15.19
CA LYS A 173 -9.07 -21.06 -14.58
C LYS A 173 -8.99 -20.49 -13.17
N SER A 174 -7.93 -20.81 -12.41
CA SER A 174 -7.85 -20.40 -11.01
C SER A 174 -6.48 -19.90 -10.55
N SER A 175 -5.40 -20.18 -11.30
CA SER A 175 -4.09 -19.54 -11.05
C SER A 175 -4.23 -18.02 -11.03
N ASP A 176 -5.01 -17.48 -11.96
CA ASP A 176 -5.29 -16.06 -12.01
C ASP A 176 -6.18 -15.58 -10.87
N LEU A 177 -7.10 -16.40 -10.36
CA LEU A 177 -7.99 -15.94 -9.30
C LEU A 177 -7.25 -15.66 -7.98
N ILE A 178 -6.06 -16.24 -7.81
CA ILE A 178 -5.22 -16.10 -6.61
C ILE A 178 -3.85 -15.52 -6.99
N PRO A 179 -3.72 -14.20 -7.15
CA PRO A 179 -2.43 -13.54 -7.18
C PRO A 179 -1.73 -13.59 -5.82
N ILE A 180 -0.42 -13.33 -5.83
CA ILE A 180 0.32 -12.96 -4.63
C ILE A 180 0.41 -11.43 -4.63
N ASP A 181 -0.20 -10.78 -3.64
CA ASP A 181 -0.19 -9.34 -3.46
C ASP A 181 1.02 -8.90 -2.62
N HIS A 182 1.54 -7.72 -2.95
CA HIS A 182 2.46 -6.96 -2.13
C HIS A 182 1.67 -6.07 -1.18
N VAL A 183 1.58 -6.42 0.11
CA VAL A 183 0.79 -5.72 1.13
C VAL A 183 1.11 -4.23 1.16
N VAL A 184 2.40 -3.87 1.08
CA VAL A 184 2.85 -2.55 0.60
C VAL A 184 3.18 -2.70 -0.88
N ALA A 185 2.34 -2.12 -1.74
CA ALA A 185 2.47 -2.27 -3.19
C ALA A 185 3.82 -1.73 -3.69
N LEU A 186 4.40 -2.36 -4.72
CA LEU A 186 5.70 -1.94 -5.29
C LEU A 186 5.70 -0.48 -5.74
N GLY A 187 4.59 -0.02 -6.34
CA GLY A 187 4.43 1.39 -6.74
C GLY A 187 4.34 2.35 -5.55
N ASP A 188 3.64 1.97 -4.48
CA ASP A 188 3.60 2.76 -3.23
C ASP A 188 4.99 2.82 -2.58
N ALA A 189 5.69 1.69 -2.51
CA ALA A 189 7.06 1.62 -2.01
C ALA A 189 8.01 2.52 -2.81
N TRP A 190 7.87 2.53 -4.14
CA TRP A 190 8.66 3.39 -5.03
C TRP A 190 8.56 4.87 -4.63
N TYR A 191 7.35 5.40 -4.55
CA TYR A 191 7.11 6.80 -4.17
C TYR A 191 7.37 7.07 -2.68
N SER A 192 7.36 6.03 -1.85
CA SER A 192 7.72 6.09 -0.43
C SER A 192 9.22 6.04 -0.16
N GLY A 193 10.07 5.85 -1.18
CA GLY A 193 11.53 5.95 -1.08
C GLY A 193 12.32 4.82 -1.74
N ALA A 194 11.66 3.75 -2.20
CA ALA A 194 12.36 2.60 -2.79
C ALA A 194 13.11 2.93 -4.09
N TYR A 195 12.77 4.03 -4.77
CA TYR A 195 13.50 4.49 -5.95
C TYR A 195 14.99 4.81 -5.69
N GLN A 196 15.37 5.03 -4.43
CA GLN A 196 16.75 5.32 -4.03
C GLN A 196 17.55 4.08 -3.65
N TRP A 197 16.90 2.92 -3.55
CA TRP A 197 17.56 1.69 -3.17
C TRP A 197 18.35 1.10 -4.33
N ASP A 198 19.37 0.30 -3.98
CA ASP A 198 20.00 -0.58 -4.95
C ASP A 198 19.03 -1.69 -5.43
N ALA A 199 19.44 -2.37 -6.50
CA ALA A 199 18.62 -3.43 -7.11
C ALA A 199 18.38 -4.62 -6.17
N ASP A 200 19.36 -4.97 -5.33
CA ASP A 200 19.25 -6.10 -4.40
C ASP A 200 18.20 -5.84 -3.32
N ARG A 201 18.20 -4.64 -2.73
CA ARG A 201 17.19 -4.27 -1.74
C ARG A 201 15.80 -4.19 -2.33
N ARG A 202 15.64 -3.70 -3.56
CA ARG A 202 14.34 -3.72 -4.26
C ARG A 202 13.89 -5.15 -4.53
N ARG A 203 14.77 -6.02 -5.03
CA ARG A 203 14.46 -7.44 -5.25
C ARG A 203 14.07 -8.16 -3.96
N ASN A 204 14.80 -7.94 -2.87
CA ASN A 204 14.46 -8.47 -1.56
C ASN A 204 13.08 -7.97 -1.11
N PHE A 205 12.79 -6.67 -1.19
CA PHE A 205 11.46 -6.13 -0.84
C PHE A 205 10.31 -6.76 -1.65
N ALA A 206 10.55 -7.06 -2.93
CA ALA A 206 9.55 -7.66 -3.80
C ALA A 206 9.33 -9.16 -3.55
N ASN A 207 10.24 -9.84 -2.86
CA ASN A 207 10.16 -11.28 -2.61
C ASN A 207 10.11 -11.63 -1.11
N ASP A 208 10.10 -10.63 -0.23
CA ASP A 208 10.07 -10.86 1.22
C ASP A 208 8.67 -11.34 1.67
N PRO A 209 8.54 -12.53 2.29
CA PRO A 209 7.28 -13.05 2.81
C PRO A 209 6.54 -12.11 3.76
N ILE A 210 7.21 -11.23 4.52
CA ILE A 210 6.50 -10.23 5.35
C ILE A 210 5.75 -9.23 4.47
N ASN A 211 6.13 -8.98 3.21
CA ASN A 211 5.38 -8.11 2.30
C ASN A 211 4.42 -8.86 1.37
N LEU A 212 4.41 -10.20 1.36
CA LEU A 212 3.64 -10.98 0.38
C LEU A 212 2.46 -11.75 0.99
N GLN A 213 1.34 -11.85 0.28
CA GLN A 213 0.24 -12.75 0.65
C GLN A 213 -0.57 -13.22 -0.57
N ALA A 214 -1.09 -14.44 -0.55
CA ALA A 214 -2.10 -14.89 -1.49
C ALA A 214 -3.43 -14.18 -1.21
N THR A 215 -4.12 -13.72 -2.25
CA THR A 215 -5.41 -13.03 -2.10
C THR A 215 -6.31 -13.22 -3.32
N ASN A 216 -7.55 -12.75 -3.26
CA ASN A 216 -8.46 -12.68 -4.40
C ASN A 216 -8.04 -11.62 -5.44
N ARG A 217 -8.09 -11.97 -6.74
CA ARG A 217 -7.72 -11.06 -7.86
C ARG A 217 -8.50 -9.75 -7.92
N GLU A 218 -9.80 -9.75 -7.60
CA GLU A 218 -10.62 -8.54 -7.66
C GLU A 218 -10.15 -7.51 -6.63
N SER A 219 -9.95 -7.94 -5.38
CA SER A 219 -9.43 -7.06 -4.32
C SER A 219 -8.02 -6.57 -4.65
N ASN A 220 -7.14 -7.44 -5.18
CA ASN A 220 -5.81 -7.04 -5.61
C ASN A 220 -5.84 -5.98 -6.74
N THR A 221 -6.73 -6.15 -7.71
CA THR A 221 -6.93 -5.18 -8.80
C THR A 221 -7.48 -3.85 -8.28
N GLN A 222 -8.46 -3.88 -7.37
CA GLN A 222 -9.02 -2.68 -6.75
C GLN A 222 -7.98 -1.93 -5.92
N LYS A 223 -7.13 -2.65 -5.17
CA LYS A 223 -6.00 -2.09 -4.42
C LYS A 223 -4.98 -1.45 -5.35
N SER A 224 -4.51 -2.17 -6.38
CA SER A 224 -3.47 -1.66 -7.30
C SER A 224 -2.25 -1.13 -6.51
N ALA A 225 -1.78 0.09 -6.79
CA ALA A 225 -0.69 0.75 -6.08
C ALA A 225 -1.14 1.68 -4.93
N LYS A 226 -2.40 1.60 -4.49
CA LYS A 226 -2.97 2.48 -3.46
C LYS A 226 -2.36 2.22 -2.08
N ASN A 227 -2.16 3.30 -1.31
CA ASN A 227 -1.78 3.22 0.10
C ASN A 227 -3.01 3.10 1.03
N ALA A 228 -2.78 3.03 2.34
CA ALA A 228 -3.85 2.85 3.34
C ALA A 228 -4.91 3.98 3.40
N ALA A 229 -4.62 5.18 2.87
CA ALA A 229 -5.63 6.23 2.78
C ALA A 229 -6.59 6.07 1.59
N GLU A 230 -6.16 5.33 0.56
CA GLU A 230 -6.87 5.19 -0.70
C GLU A 230 -7.60 3.85 -0.79
N TRP A 231 -7.10 2.82 -0.10
CA TRP A 231 -7.71 1.50 -0.07
C TRP A 231 -7.41 0.76 1.24
N LEU A 232 -8.46 0.15 1.81
CA LEU A 232 -8.41 -0.82 2.90
C LEU A 232 -9.18 -2.06 2.47
N PRO A 233 -8.81 -3.26 2.99
CA PRO A 233 -9.55 -4.47 2.68
C PRO A 233 -11.01 -4.37 3.12
N PRO A 234 -11.96 -4.89 2.32
CA PRO A 234 -13.38 -4.86 2.67
C PRO A 234 -13.70 -5.70 3.91
N ASN A 235 -12.91 -6.74 4.21
CA ASN A 235 -12.95 -7.44 5.49
C ASN A 235 -12.40 -6.54 6.62
N THR A 236 -13.29 -5.86 7.33
CA THR A 236 -12.92 -4.93 8.41
C THR A 236 -12.20 -5.62 9.57
N ALA A 237 -12.47 -6.91 9.82
CA ALA A 237 -11.78 -7.68 10.86
C ALA A 237 -10.28 -7.86 10.57
N TYR A 238 -9.86 -7.76 9.31
CA TYR A 238 -8.46 -7.87 8.90
C TYR A 238 -7.72 -6.52 8.85
N GLN A 239 -8.42 -5.38 8.98
CA GLN A 239 -7.79 -4.07 8.78
C GLN A 239 -6.69 -3.75 9.80
N CYS A 240 -6.82 -4.22 11.04
CA CYS A 240 -5.78 -4.06 12.07
C CYS A 240 -4.48 -4.78 11.70
N GLU A 241 -4.58 -6.04 11.29
CA GLU A 241 -3.45 -6.85 10.83
C GLU A 241 -2.85 -6.21 9.56
N TYR A 242 -3.69 -5.84 8.59
CA TYR A 242 -3.26 -5.20 7.35
C TYR A 242 -2.45 -3.91 7.58
N VAL A 243 -2.98 -2.98 8.38
CA VAL A 243 -2.32 -1.70 8.67
C VAL A 243 -1.06 -1.89 9.50
N GLY A 244 -1.11 -2.71 10.56
CA GLY A 244 0.07 -2.92 11.39
C GLY A 244 1.19 -3.67 10.65
N ARG A 245 0.83 -4.57 9.73
CA ARG A 245 1.78 -5.22 8.82
C ARG A 245 2.40 -4.21 7.85
N GLN A 246 1.61 -3.33 7.23
CA GLN A 246 2.15 -2.24 6.40
C GLN A 246 3.13 -1.35 7.17
N ILE A 247 2.81 -0.97 8.40
CA ILE A 247 3.69 -0.16 9.24
C ILE A 247 4.99 -0.90 9.55
N THR A 248 4.91 -2.19 9.87
CA THR A 248 6.10 -3.03 10.13
C THR A 248 6.98 -3.09 8.89
N ILE A 249 6.40 -3.36 7.71
CA ILE A 249 7.12 -3.36 6.43
C ILE A 249 7.78 -2.00 6.18
N LYS A 250 7.02 -0.90 6.26
CA LYS A 250 7.54 0.44 6.00
C LYS A 250 8.65 0.82 6.98
N SER A 251 8.54 0.41 8.25
CA SER A 251 9.57 0.63 9.25
C SER A 251 10.85 -0.17 8.96
N THR A 252 10.71 -1.48 8.70
CA THR A 252 11.84 -2.37 8.36
C THR A 252 12.60 -1.87 7.13
N TYR A 253 11.89 -1.40 6.12
CA TYR A 253 12.49 -0.94 4.88
C TYR A 253 12.79 0.56 4.84
N GLY A 254 12.53 1.33 5.90
CA GLY A 254 12.82 2.76 5.93
C GLY A 254 12.02 3.60 4.92
N LEU A 255 10.80 3.16 4.61
CA LEU A 255 9.87 3.88 3.74
C LEU A 255 9.16 5.00 4.49
N SER A 256 8.79 6.07 3.78
CA SER A 256 7.88 7.09 4.33
C SER A 256 6.42 6.72 4.18
N VAL A 257 5.57 7.46 4.88
CA VAL A 257 4.12 7.53 4.67
C VAL A 257 3.71 8.93 4.23
N THR A 258 2.60 9.04 3.52
CA THR A 258 1.99 10.37 3.28
C THR A 258 1.24 10.86 4.53
N PRO A 259 0.98 12.18 4.68
CA PRO A 259 0.13 12.67 5.77
C PRO A 259 -1.27 12.01 5.79
N ALA A 260 -1.87 11.81 4.61
CA ALA A 260 -3.17 11.17 4.49
C ALA A 260 -3.11 9.69 4.91
N GLU A 261 -2.09 8.96 4.45
CA GLU A 261 -1.86 7.57 4.80
C GLU A 261 -1.63 7.40 6.31
N LYS A 262 -0.76 8.23 6.91
CA LYS A 262 -0.52 8.21 8.36
C LYS A 262 -1.81 8.40 9.14
N ASN A 263 -2.62 9.40 8.78
CA ASN A 263 -3.91 9.64 9.42
C ASN A 263 -4.89 8.46 9.25
N ALA A 264 -4.88 7.79 8.10
CA ALA A 264 -5.72 6.61 7.86
C ALA A 264 -5.27 5.42 8.73
N MET A 265 -3.96 5.18 8.80
CA MET A 265 -3.37 4.15 9.66
C MET A 265 -3.68 4.41 11.14
N GLU A 266 -3.53 5.64 11.62
CA GLU A 266 -3.88 6.03 12.99
C GLU A 266 -5.35 5.76 13.32
N LYS A 267 -6.27 6.07 12.39
CA LYS A 267 -7.70 5.79 12.57
C LYS A 267 -8.00 4.31 12.69
N VAL A 268 -7.39 3.47 11.85
CA VAL A 268 -7.56 2.01 11.94
C VAL A 268 -7.00 1.51 13.27
N LEU A 269 -5.76 1.87 13.61
CA LEU A 269 -5.13 1.45 14.86
C LEU A 269 -5.88 1.93 16.11
N ALA A 270 -6.61 3.04 16.06
CA ALA A 270 -7.46 3.49 17.17
C ALA A 270 -8.65 2.56 17.45
N THR A 271 -9.05 1.73 16.47
CA THR A 271 -10.12 0.72 16.64
C THR A 271 -9.60 -0.66 17.01
N CYS A 272 -8.29 -0.86 17.00
CA CYS A 272 -7.66 -2.15 17.30
C CYS A 272 -7.49 -2.36 18.81
N SER A 273 -7.80 -3.58 19.26
CA SER A 273 -7.67 -4.03 20.66
C SER A 273 -6.22 -4.41 20.99
#